data_AF-A0A6V7HQP8-F1
#
_entry.id   AF-A0A6V7HQP8-F1
#
_cell.length_a   1.000
_cell.length_b   1.000
_cell.length_c   1.000
_cell.angle_alpha   90.00
_cell.angle_beta   90.00
_cell.angle_gamma   90.00
#
_symmetry.space_group_name_H-M   'P 1'
#
loop_
_entity.id
_entity.type
_entity.pdbx_description
1 polymer ?
#
loop_
_entity_poly.entity_id
_entity_poly.type
_entity_poly.pdbx_seq_one_letter_code
_entity_poly.pdbx_strand_id
1 'polypeptide(L)'
;VIDAERDINQAKSGTINLLYKTLVGLRSDLTVADKPEILDIQASKVFSDNEELDDSDEGESDQDGASKFVNSARPKHEATEERKRRKKTVKGQQAEKRKSKIKKHDKKRLMKQSTEK
;
A
#
# COMPACT_ATOMS: atom_id res chain seq x y z
N VAL A 1 27.91 -3.72 -9.43
CA VAL A 1 28.54 -2.40 -9.24
C VAL A 1 29.70 -2.32 -10.21
N ILE A 2 29.74 -1.30 -11.06
CA ILE A 2 30.76 -1.20 -12.11
C ILE A 2 32.07 -0.67 -11.52
N ASP A 3 32.00 0.41 -10.72
CA ASP A 3 33.17 1.04 -10.11
C ASP A 3 33.01 1.18 -8.59
N ALA A 4 33.25 0.10 -7.83
CA ALA A 4 33.04 0.10 -6.39
C ALA A 4 33.96 1.08 -5.63
N GLU A 5 35.19 1.26 -6.10
CA GLU A 5 36.17 2.15 -5.45
C GLU A 5 35.76 3.62 -5.52
N ARG A 6 35.30 4.08 -6.69
CA ARG A 6 34.82 5.45 -6.88
C ARG A 6 33.62 5.73 -5.98
N ASP A 7 32.66 4.80 -5.97
CA ASP A 7 31.43 4.90 -5.21
C ASP A 7 31.70 4.96 -3.69
N ILE A 8 32.66 4.15 -3.19
CA ILE A 8 33.09 4.20 -1.78
C ILE A 8 33.75 5.53 -1.45
N ASN A 9 34.60 6.06 -2.32
CA ASN A 9 35.29 7.34 -2.09
C ASN A 9 34.30 8.51 -2.06
N GLN A 10 33.31 8.51 -2.96
CA GLN A 10 32.25 9.51 -3.02
C GLN A 10 31.27 9.43 -1.83
N ALA A 11 31.01 8.22 -1.33
CA ALA A 11 30.22 8.01 -0.13
C ALA A 11 30.96 8.47 1.13
N LYS A 12 32.27 8.18 1.24
CA LYS A 12 33.12 8.65 2.36
C LYS A 12 33.29 10.16 2.38
N SER A 13 33.32 10.80 1.21
CA SER A 13 33.35 12.27 1.11
C SER A 13 31.98 12.93 1.38
N GLY A 14 30.93 12.14 1.60
CA GLY A 14 29.56 12.63 1.86
C GLY A 14 28.88 13.24 0.64
N THR A 15 29.46 13.10 -0.56
CA THR A 15 28.95 13.73 -1.79
C THR A 15 27.75 13.00 -2.37
N ILE A 16 27.71 11.67 -2.26
CA ILE A 16 26.71 10.83 -2.91
C ILE A 16 26.18 9.79 -1.93
N ASN A 17 24.86 9.64 -1.90
CA ASN A 17 24.17 8.56 -1.21
C ASN A 17 24.04 7.35 -2.16
N LEU A 18 24.65 6.22 -1.82
CA LEU A 18 24.67 5.02 -2.67
C LEU A 18 23.27 4.40 -2.75
N LEU A 19 22.72 4.26 -3.97
CA LEU A 19 21.38 3.69 -4.19
C LEU A 19 21.25 2.26 -3.63
N TYR A 20 22.31 1.45 -3.72
CA TYR A 20 22.32 0.06 -3.27
C TYR A 20 22.66 -0.11 -1.78
N LYS A 21 22.83 0.99 -1.03
CA LYS A 21 23.15 0.99 0.41
C LYS A 21 22.13 0.19 1.22
N THR A 22 20.84 0.41 1.00
CA THR A 22 19.76 -0.24 1.75
C THR A 22 19.56 -1.69 1.35
N LEU A 23 19.73 -2.01 0.07
CA LEU A 23 19.60 -3.37 -0.46
C LEU A 23 20.69 -4.30 0.09
N VAL A 24 21.90 -3.76 0.28
CA VAL A 24 23.05 -4.50 0.83
C VAL A 24 23.06 -4.51 2.36
N GLY A 25 22.25 -3.65 3.01
CA GLY A 25 22.21 -3.55 4.47
C GLY A 25 23.36 -2.74 5.06
N LEU A 26 23.75 -1.65 4.40
CA LEU A 26 24.78 -0.72 4.90
C LEU A 26 24.14 0.52 5.54
N ARG A 27 24.74 1.02 6.64
CA ARG A 27 24.38 2.30 7.26
C ARG A 27 25.10 3.48 6.59
N SER A 28 24.77 4.71 6.99
CA SER A 28 25.47 5.95 6.58
C SER A 28 26.97 5.87 6.76
N ASP A 29 27.41 5.18 7.81
CA ASP A 29 28.83 4.95 8.11
C ASP A 29 29.47 3.80 7.29
N LEU A 30 28.78 3.27 6.28
CA LEU A 30 29.19 2.11 5.46
C LEU A 30 29.43 0.82 6.29
N THR A 31 28.91 0.78 7.52
CA THR A 31 28.92 -0.41 8.38
C THR A 31 27.74 -1.31 8.06
N VAL A 32 27.92 -2.61 8.25
CA VAL A 32 26.85 -3.60 8.03
C VAL A 32 25.84 -3.51 9.16
N ALA A 33 24.55 -3.48 8.82
CA ALA A 33 23.44 -3.49 9.77
C ALA A 33 22.29 -4.38 9.31
N ASP A 34 21.69 -5.07 10.26
CA ASP A 34 20.56 -5.99 10.02
C ASP A 34 19.25 -5.25 9.74
N LYS A 35 19.16 -3.97 10.15
CA LYS A 35 17.97 -3.13 9.98
C LYS A 35 18.33 -1.85 9.25
N PRO A 36 17.57 -1.45 8.22
CA PRO A 36 17.80 -0.19 7.52
C PRO A 36 17.49 1.00 8.43
N GLU A 37 18.32 2.04 8.32
CA GLU A 37 18.25 3.32 9.05
C GLU A 37 16.87 4.00 8.99
N ILE A 38 16.12 3.78 7.90
CA ILE A 38 14.77 4.34 7.67
C ILE A 38 13.74 3.79 8.68
N LEU A 39 13.96 2.59 9.21
CA LEU A 39 13.05 1.97 10.18
C LEU A 39 13.38 2.34 11.63
N ASP A 40 14.49 3.06 11.88
CA ASP A 40 14.81 3.56 13.21
C ASP A 40 13.92 4.78 13.51
N ILE A 41 12.91 4.56 14.37
CA ILE A 41 11.84 5.50 14.75
C ILE A 41 12.35 6.87 15.27
N GLN A 42 13.64 6.98 15.60
CA GLN A 42 14.26 8.19 16.14
C GLN A 42 14.75 9.19 15.07
N ALA A 43 14.86 8.78 13.79
CA ALA A 43 15.41 9.63 12.71
C ALA A 43 14.34 10.46 11.95
N SER A 44 13.06 10.29 12.25
CA SER A 44 11.94 10.87 11.49
C SER A 44 11.67 12.36 11.72
N LYS A 45 12.53 13.08 12.47
CA LYS A 45 12.24 14.45 12.94
C LYS A 45 12.76 15.60 12.06
N VAL A 46 13.44 15.33 10.94
CA VAL A 46 14.23 16.39 10.24
C VAL A 46 13.70 16.77 8.85
N PHE A 47 12.67 16.11 8.29
CA PHE A 47 12.13 16.50 6.99
C PHE A 47 10.61 16.62 7.03
N SER A 48 10.11 17.83 7.34
CA SER A 48 8.79 18.26 6.88
C SER A 48 8.75 19.78 6.86
N ASP A 49 9.02 20.35 5.68
CA ASP A 49 8.72 21.74 5.33
C ASP A 49 7.73 21.71 4.15
N ASN A 50 6.61 22.39 4.38
CA ASN A 50 5.62 22.96 3.45
C ASN A 50 4.92 22.07 2.39
N GLU A 51 3.59 21.92 2.49
CA GLU A 51 2.63 22.73 1.72
C GLU A 51 1.17 22.41 2.12
N GLU A 52 0.39 23.48 2.33
CA GLU A 52 -1.06 23.50 2.47
C GLU A 52 -1.74 22.89 1.24
N LEU A 53 -2.65 21.93 1.44
CA LEU A 53 -3.78 21.73 0.54
C LEU A 53 -5.00 21.34 1.36
N ASP A 54 -5.91 22.31 1.48
CA ASP A 54 -7.29 22.17 1.93
C ASP A 54 -8.07 21.32 0.91
N ASP A 55 -8.48 20.12 1.30
CA ASP A 55 -9.60 19.41 0.68
C ASP A 55 -10.40 18.74 1.81
N SER A 56 -11.52 19.36 2.11
CA SER A 56 -12.54 18.85 3.03
C SER A 56 -13.32 17.73 2.35
N ASP A 57 -13.13 16.48 2.77
CA ASP A 57 -14.13 15.42 2.58
C ASP A 57 -14.29 14.55 3.81
N GLU A 58 -15.54 14.24 4.11
CA GLU A 58 -16.04 13.69 5.36
C GLU A 58 -15.65 12.21 5.56
N GLY A 59 -15.01 11.94 6.70
CA GLY A 59 -15.31 10.78 7.53
C GLY A 59 -14.88 9.41 7.00
N GLU A 60 -13.60 9.06 7.20
CA GLU A 60 -13.26 7.73 7.69
C GLU A 60 -12.06 7.84 8.63
N SER A 61 -12.11 7.12 9.74
CA SER A 61 -11.06 7.08 10.76
C SER A 61 -9.74 6.59 10.16
N ASP A 62 -8.89 7.52 9.71
CA ASP A 62 -7.51 7.26 9.32
C ASP A 62 -6.71 6.79 10.53
N GLN A 63 -6.56 5.46 10.64
CA GLN A 63 -5.45 4.86 11.37
C GLN A 63 -4.27 4.70 10.41
N ASP A 64 -3.28 5.55 10.66
CA ASP A 64 -1.90 5.54 10.18
C ASP A 64 -1.41 4.22 9.55
N GLY A 65 -0.98 4.28 8.29
CA GLY A 65 0.01 3.37 7.69
C GLY A 65 -0.38 1.89 7.51
N ALA A 66 -1.63 1.49 7.80
CA ALA A 66 -2.05 0.10 7.65
C ALA A 66 -2.26 -0.29 6.16
N SER A 67 -1.80 -1.47 5.78
CA SER A 67 -2.03 -2.01 4.44
C SER A 67 -3.52 -2.05 4.11
N LYS A 68 -3.91 -1.67 2.88
CA LYS A 68 -5.30 -1.78 2.36
C LYS A 68 -5.84 -3.24 2.30
N PHE A 69 -5.08 -4.20 2.81
CA PHE A 69 -5.44 -5.60 2.82
C PHE A 69 -6.46 -5.88 3.93
N VAL A 70 -7.71 -6.13 3.53
CA VAL A 70 -8.76 -6.59 4.43
C VAL A 70 -8.79 -8.11 4.43
N ASN A 71 -8.54 -8.73 5.58
CA ASN A 71 -8.60 -10.18 5.73
C ASN A 71 -10.03 -10.70 5.50
N SER A 72 -10.25 -11.42 4.40
CA SER A 72 -11.54 -12.00 4.03
C SER A 72 -11.79 -13.41 4.62
N ALA A 73 -10.97 -13.85 5.58
CA ALA A 73 -11.10 -15.16 6.21
C ALA A 73 -12.40 -15.28 7.01
N ARG A 74 -12.88 -16.52 7.14
CA ARG A 74 -14.04 -16.84 7.97
C ARG A 74 -13.61 -17.05 9.42
N PRO A 75 -14.42 -16.66 10.42
CA PRO A 75 -14.15 -16.98 11.81
C PRO A 75 -14.13 -18.51 12.00
N LYS A 76 -13.10 -19.03 12.70
CA LYS A 76 -12.86 -20.47 12.82
C LYS A 76 -13.84 -21.19 13.76
N HIS A 77 -14.41 -20.48 14.74
CA HIS A 77 -15.22 -21.05 15.83
C HIS A 77 -16.70 -20.62 15.78
N GLU A 78 -17.25 -20.33 14.59
CA GLU A 78 -18.69 -20.00 14.45
C GLU A 78 -19.58 -21.24 14.63
N ALA A 79 -20.74 -21.07 15.28
CA ALA A 79 -21.75 -22.12 15.36
C ALA A 79 -22.39 -22.39 13.98
N THR A 80 -23.02 -23.55 13.81
CA THR A 80 -23.64 -23.95 12.53
C THR A 80 -24.75 -22.98 12.08
N GLU A 81 -25.53 -22.45 13.02
CA GLU A 81 -26.58 -21.48 12.77
C GLU A 81 -26.03 -20.11 12.36
N GLU A 82 -24.94 -19.66 12.98
CA GLU A 82 -24.24 -18.42 12.63
C GLU A 82 -23.68 -18.49 11.20
N ARG A 83 -23.06 -19.62 10.84
CA ARG A 83 -22.57 -19.88 9.48
C ARG A 83 -23.69 -19.79 8.43
N LYS A 84 -24.88 -20.34 8.73
CA LYS A 84 -26.05 -20.26 7.85
C LYS A 84 -26.54 -18.83 7.70
N ARG A 85 -26.66 -18.09 8.81
CA ARG A 85 -27.07 -16.67 8.81
C ARG A 85 -26.13 -15.82 7.97
N ARG A 86 -24.81 -15.95 8.14
CA ARG A 86 -23.81 -15.24 7.34
C ARG A 86 -23.87 -15.60 5.86
N LYS A 87 -24.04 -16.89 5.53
CA LYS A 87 -24.22 -17.32 4.13
C LYS A 87 -25.49 -16.71 3.52
N LYS A 88 -26.57 -16.59 4.31
CA LYS A 88 -27.83 -15.97 3.87
C LYS A 88 -27.65 -14.47 3.63
N THR A 89 -26.99 -13.75 4.53
CA THR A 89 -26.75 -12.30 4.37
C THR A 89 -25.87 -12.00 3.15
N VAL A 90 -24.75 -12.71 2.98
CA VAL A 90 -23.85 -12.54 1.81
C VAL A 90 -24.58 -12.84 0.50
N LYS A 91 -25.40 -13.88 0.46
CA LYS A 91 -26.22 -14.20 -0.72
C LYS A 91 -27.26 -13.12 -1.02
N GLY A 92 -27.92 -12.58 0.01
CA GLY A 92 -28.89 -11.49 -0.12
C GLY A 92 -28.27 -10.24 -0.72
N GLN A 93 -27.17 -9.76 -0.12
CA GLN A 93 -26.41 -8.60 -0.62
C GLN A 93 -25.96 -8.78 -2.07
N GLN A 94 -25.46 -9.97 -2.44
CA GLN A 94 -25.02 -10.23 -3.81
C GLN A 94 -26.19 -10.31 -4.80
N ALA A 95 -27.37 -10.76 -4.36
CA ALA A 95 -28.57 -10.75 -5.19
C ALA A 95 -29.06 -9.32 -5.44
N GLU A 96 -29.07 -8.47 -4.43
CA GLU A 96 -29.41 -7.04 -4.53
C GLU A 96 -28.44 -6.32 -5.48
N LYS A 97 -27.13 -6.52 -5.34
CA LYS A 97 -26.12 -5.98 -6.27
C LYS A 97 -26.30 -6.45 -7.71
N ARG A 98 -26.88 -7.63 -7.95
CA ARG A 98 -27.19 -8.11 -9.31
C ARG A 98 -28.42 -7.43 -9.89
N LYS A 99 -29.39 -6.99 -9.07
CA LYS A 99 -30.60 -6.30 -9.53
C LYS A 99 -30.27 -4.93 -10.14
N SER A 100 -29.34 -4.19 -9.54
CA SER A 100 -28.90 -2.88 -10.03
C SER A 100 -27.75 -2.93 -11.04
N LYS A 101 -27.23 -4.11 -11.39
CA LYS A 101 -26.09 -4.26 -12.29
C LYS A 101 -26.46 -3.87 -13.72
N ILE A 102 -25.59 -3.09 -14.36
CA ILE A 102 -25.67 -2.76 -15.80
C ILE A 102 -25.70 -4.05 -16.65
N LYS A 103 -26.61 -4.11 -17.62
CA LYS A 103 -26.74 -5.25 -18.52
C LYS A 103 -25.46 -5.45 -19.34
N LYS A 104 -25.18 -6.71 -19.70
CA LYS A 104 -23.95 -7.09 -20.41
C LYS A 104 -23.76 -6.34 -21.74
N HIS A 105 -24.83 -6.15 -22.52
CA HIS A 105 -24.74 -5.48 -23.83
C HIS A 105 -24.42 -3.98 -23.70
N ASP A 106 -25.03 -3.30 -22.73
CA ASP A 106 -24.75 -1.88 -22.47
C ASP A 106 -23.29 -1.69 -22.01
N LYS A 107 -22.81 -2.56 -21.10
CA LYS A 107 -21.39 -2.55 -20.70
C LYS A 107 -20.46 -2.77 -21.89
N LYS A 108 -20.76 -3.73 -22.76
CA LYS A 108 -19.95 -3.99 -23.97
C LYS A 108 -19.93 -2.79 -24.92
N ARG A 109 -21.07 -2.12 -25.11
CA ARG A 109 -21.16 -0.91 -25.95
C ARG A 109 -20.32 0.23 -25.37
N LEU A 110 -20.44 0.51 -24.07
CA LEU A 110 -19.69 1.56 -23.39
C LEU A 110 -18.18 1.31 -23.47
N MET A 111 -17.73 0.08 -23.23
CA MET A 111 -16.32 -0.28 -23.33
C MET A 111 -15.78 -0.14 -24.75
N LYS A 112 -16.55 -0.55 -25.78
CA LYS A 112 -16.16 -0.37 -27.17
C LYS A 112 -16.00 1.12 -27.51
N GLN A 113 -16.96 1.94 -27.09
CA GLN A 113 -16.92 3.38 -27.29
C GLN A 113 -15.77 4.08 -26.54
N SER A 114 -15.31 3.54 -25.41
CA SER A 114 -14.16 4.08 -24.70
C SER A 114 -12.81 3.66 -25.30
N THR A 115 -12.75 2.52 -26.00
CA THR A 115 -11.52 2.04 -26.64
C THR A 115 -11.33 2.56 -28.06
N GLU A 116 -12.42 2.97 -28.73
CA GLU A 116 -12.39 3.57 -30.07
C GLU A 116 -12.12 5.09 -30.04
N LYS A 117 -12.07 5.69 -28.85
CA LYS A 117 -11.63 7.07 -28.62
C LYS A 117 -10.16 7.09 -28.22
#